data_AF-A0A661ZNZ2-F1
#
_entry.id   AF-A0A661ZNZ2-F1
#
_cell.length_a   1.000
_cell.length_b   1.000
_cell.length_c   1.000
_cell.angle_alpha   90.00
_cell.angle_beta   90.00
_cell.angle_gamma   90.00
#
_symmetry.space_group_name_H-M   'P 1'
#
loop_
_entity.id
_entity.type
_entity.pdbx_description
1 polymer ?
#
loop_
_entity_poly.entity_id
_entity_poly.type
_entity_poly.pdbx_seq_one_letter_code
_entity_poly.pdbx_strand_id
1 'polypeptide(L)'
;MTYANIKSPVDGVVSKTMVNEGDIAMPGHPIANLKSENGFYLLVRVPTEMKILGIEMGNNHFEAVSLKSTFNGLAEYKAYTNLSDMTSGDRVEVNVELFNGTGILLPFDAIINRNGKSYVLVRTDNKATAQEINILESGEQGVVIKNTNLAGKEIVIAKQDILLKLLGGVSLKVKED
;
A
#
# COMPACT_ATOMS: atom_id res chain seq x y z
N MET A 1 24.29 -51.98 16.24
CA MET A 1 23.13 -51.09 16.46
C MET A 1 23.64 -49.68 16.51
N THR A 2 23.36 -48.89 15.49
CA THR A 2 23.78 -47.48 15.41
C THR A 2 22.57 -46.61 15.66
N TYR A 3 22.69 -45.69 16.61
CA TYR A 3 21.68 -44.68 16.88
C TYR A 3 21.94 -43.46 16.01
N ALA A 4 20.87 -42.81 15.56
CA ALA A 4 20.93 -41.53 14.86
C ALA A 4 20.33 -40.45 15.76
N ASN A 5 20.95 -39.27 15.80
CA ASN A 5 20.46 -38.14 16.57
C ASN A 5 20.00 -37.06 15.60
N ILE A 6 18.69 -36.85 15.50
CA ILE A 6 18.09 -35.82 14.65
C ILE A 6 18.03 -34.54 15.46
N LYS A 7 18.73 -33.50 14.99
CA LYS A 7 18.73 -32.17 15.61
C LYS A 7 17.90 -31.22 14.77
N SER A 8 17.45 -30.13 15.41
CA SER A 8 16.79 -29.05 14.69
C SER A 8 17.73 -28.47 13.61
N PRO A 9 17.26 -28.28 12.36
CA PRO A 9 18.06 -27.63 11.33
C PRO A 9 18.08 -26.10 11.45
N VAL A 10 17.17 -25.52 12.24
CA VAL A 10 17.00 -24.07 12.42
C VAL A 10 16.66 -23.74 13.87
N ASP A 11 16.93 -22.50 14.28
CA ASP A 11 16.45 -21.97 15.55
C ASP A 11 14.93 -21.69 15.47
N GLY A 12 14.20 -22.02 16.53
CA GLY A 12 12.75 -21.85 16.56
C GLY A 12 12.06 -22.61 17.69
N VAL A 13 10.73 -22.54 17.69
CA VAL A 13 9.86 -23.17 18.68
C VAL A 13 9.19 -24.41 18.09
N VAL A 14 9.18 -25.52 18.84
CA VAL A 14 8.43 -26.72 18.47
C VAL A 14 6.93 -26.40 18.56
N SER A 15 6.28 -26.32 17.40
CA SER A 15 4.85 -26.03 17.31
C SER A 15 3.98 -27.27 17.47
N LYS A 16 4.51 -28.45 17.12
CA LYS A 16 3.82 -29.73 17.28
C LYS A 16 4.82 -30.89 17.25
N THR A 17 4.72 -31.82 18.19
CA THR A 17 5.36 -33.14 18.11
C THR A 17 4.38 -34.15 17.51
N MET A 18 4.86 -35.00 16.60
CA MET A 18 4.05 -36.00 15.88
C MET A 18 4.41 -37.44 16.23
N VAL A 19 5.48 -37.62 16.99
CA VAL A 19 5.91 -38.90 17.56
C VAL A 19 6.21 -38.73 19.05
N ASN A 20 6.05 -39.81 19.80
CA ASN A 20 6.37 -39.92 21.22
C ASN A 20 7.46 -40.97 21.44
N GLU A 21 7.96 -41.04 22.67
CA GLU A 21 8.87 -42.10 23.06
C GLU A 21 8.20 -43.48 22.91
N GLY A 22 8.90 -44.41 22.24
CA GLY A 22 8.38 -45.74 21.92
C GLY A 22 7.74 -45.86 20.53
N ASP A 23 7.50 -44.75 19.83
CA ASP A 23 6.97 -44.78 18.47
C ASP A 23 8.02 -45.18 17.42
N ILE A 24 7.55 -45.76 16.32
CA ILE A 24 8.39 -46.08 15.15
C ILE A 24 8.44 -44.87 14.22
N ALA A 25 9.60 -44.24 14.11
CA ALA A 25 9.86 -43.18 13.13
C ALA A 25 10.19 -43.78 11.75
N MET A 26 9.28 -43.68 10.80
CA MET A 26 9.49 -44.14 9.42
C MET A 26 9.97 -43.01 8.50
N PRO A 27 10.74 -43.30 7.44
CA PRO A 27 11.07 -42.33 6.40
C PRO A 27 9.81 -41.68 5.82
N GLY A 28 9.81 -40.35 5.75
CA GLY A 28 8.66 -39.57 5.28
C GLY A 28 7.58 -39.32 6.34
N HIS A 29 7.68 -39.92 7.54
CA HIS A 29 6.83 -39.57 8.67
C HIS A 29 7.40 -38.34 9.40
N PRO A 30 6.67 -37.21 9.44
CA PRO A 30 7.14 -36.02 10.13
C PRO A 30 7.29 -36.26 11.64
N ILE A 31 8.39 -35.79 12.24
CA ILE A 31 8.70 -35.98 13.67
C ILE A 31 8.21 -34.80 14.52
N ALA A 32 8.50 -33.58 14.05
CA ALA A 32 8.08 -32.36 14.71
C ALA A 32 7.93 -31.22 13.67
N ASN A 33 7.04 -30.27 13.96
CA ASN A 33 6.92 -29.02 13.22
C ASN A 33 7.61 -27.90 14.00
N LEU A 34 8.50 -27.18 13.34
CA LEU A 34 9.19 -26.03 13.90
C LEU A 34 8.59 -24.74 13.36
N LYS A 35 8.35 -23.77 14.23
CA LYS A 35 8.10 -22.38 13.86
C LYS A 35 9.37 -21.59 14.07
N SER A 36 9.87 -20.96 13.00
CA SER A 36 11.05 -20.09 13.07
C SER A 36 10.74 -18.86 13.92
N GLU A 37 11.72 -18.43 14.72
CA GLU A 37 11.71 -17.14 15.42
C GLU A 37 12.17 -15.98 14.53
N ASN A 38 12.71 -16.28 13.35
CA ASN A 38 13.22 -15.31 12.39
C ASN A 38 12.50 -15.41 11.04
N GLY A 39 12.50 -14.32 10.27
CA GLY A 39 11.90 -14.27 8.93
C GLY A 39 10.38 -14.07 8.93
N PHE A 40 9.84 -13.41 9.96
CA PHE A 40 8.46 -12.95 9.96
C PHE A 40 8.24 -11.97 8.81
N TYR A 41 7.15 -12.19 8.09
CA TYR A 41 6.69 -11.32 7.03
C TYR A 41 5.19 -11.11 7.13
N LEU A 42 4.75 -9.95 6.69
CA LEU A 42 3.35 -9.68 6.43
C LEU A 42 3.02 -10.11 5.01
N LEU A 43 1.95 -10.90 4.88
CA LEU A 43 1.35 -11.21 3.58
C LEU A 43 0.32 -10.14 3.26
N VAL A 44 0.64 -9.28 2.30
CA VAL A 44 -0.21 -8.16 1.89
C VAL A 44 -0.95 -8.55 0.62
N ARG A 45 -2.26 -8.32 0.59
CA ARG A 45 -3.13 -8.63 -0.55
C ARG A 45 -3.86 -7.38 -1.00
N VAL A 46 -3.67 -7.02 -2.26
CA VAL A 46 -4.23 -5.80 -2.87
C VAL A 46 -4.89 -6.11 -4.20
N PRO A 47 -5.78 -5.25 -4.72
CA PRO A 47 -6.31 -5.40 -6.08
C PRO A 47 -5.20 -5.55 -7.11
N THR A 48 -5.41 -6.35 -8.15
CA THR A 48 -4.36 -6.70 -9.13
C THR A 48 -3.84 -5.53 -9.97
N GLU A 49 -4.66 -4.51 -10.15
CA GLU A 49 -4.34 -3.26 -10.82
C GLU A 49 -3.44 -2.34 -9.97
N MET A 50 -3.39 -2.59 -8.66
CA MET A 50 -2.63 -1.79 -7.71
C MET A 50 -1.21 -2.35 -7.58
N LYS A 51 -0.22 -1.50 -7.87
CA LYS A 51 1.19 -1.80 -7.59
C LYS A 51 1.60 -1.06 -6.33
N ILE A 52 2.22 -1.79 -5.42
CA ILE A 52 2.64 -1.26 -4.12
C ILE A 52 4.17 -1.31 -4.06
N LEU A 53 4.77 -0.29 -3.47
CA LEU A 53 6.22 -0.17 -3.30
C LEU A 53 6.64 -0.68 -1.92
N GLY A 54 5.80 -0.43 -0.92
CA GLY A 54 6.06 -0.78 0.46
C GLY A 54 4.81 -0.73 1.32
N ILE A 55 5.01 -0.99 2.60
CA ILE A 55 4.03 -0.77 3.65
C ILE A 55 4.64 0.06 4.76
N GLU A 56 3.81 0.89 5.37
CA GLU A 56 4.12 1.64 6.58
C GLU A 56 3.32 1.05 7.74
N MET A 57 4.02 0.74 8.83
CA MET A 57 3.42 0.24 10.05
C MET A 57 4.01 0.96 11.26
N GLY A 58 3.21 1.83 11.87
CA GLY A 58 3.70 2.80 12.85
C GLY A 58 4.68 3.76 12.21
N ASN A 59 5.93 3.78 12.70
CA ASN A 59 7.02 4.59 12.16
C ASN A 59 8.00 3.79 11.29
N ASN A 60 7.68 2.53 10.98
CA ASN A 60 8.57 1.65 10.23
C ASN A 60 8.06 1.43 8.81
N HIS A 61 8.97 1.62 7.87
CA HIS A 61 8.77 1.32 6.46
C HIS A 61 9.32 -0.07 6.12
N PHE A 62 8.57 -0.84 5.33
CA PHE A 62 9.01 -2.14 4.82
C PHE A 62 8.73 -2.26 3.32
N GLU A 63 9.76 -2.63 2.56
CA GLU A 63 9.62 -2.84 1.11
C GLU A 63 8.68 -4.02 0.81
N ALA A 64 7.82 -3.84 -0.20
CA ALA A 64 6.87 -4.86 -0.63
C ALA A 64 7.44 -5.68 -1.78
N VAL A 65 7.68 -6.97 -1.53
CA VAL A 65 8.17 -7.92 -2.54
C VAL A 65 7.00 -8.64 -3.18
N SER A 66 6.74 -8.36 -4.46
CA SER A 66 5.67 -9.05 -5.21
C SER A 66 5.96 -10.55 -5.33
N LEU A 67 4.97 -11.37 -5.00
CA LEU A 67 5.04 -12.82 -5.18
C LEU A 67 4.71 -13.28 -6.59
N LYS A 68 4.21 -12.36 -7.44
CA LYS A 68 3.69 -12.67 -8.79
C LYS A 68 2.62 -13.78 -8.78
N SER A 69 1.94 -13.96 -7.64
CA SER A 69 0.80 -14.85 -7.45
C SER A 69 -0.44 -14.02 -7.14
N THR A 70 -1.60 -14.64 -7.31
CA THR A 70 -2.87 -14.08 -6.90
C THR A 70 -3.65 -15.05 -6.02
N PHE A 71 -4.43 -14.49 -5.09
CA PHE A 71 -5.35 -15.24 -4.26
C PHE A 71 -6.71 -14.56 -4.28
N ASN A 72 -7.74 -15.25 -4.78
CA ASN A 72 -9.08 -14.70 -4.98
C ASN A 72 -9.10 -13.39 -5.78
N GLY A 73 -8.23 -13.28 -6.80
CA GLY A 73 -8.13 -12.08 -7.63
C GLY A 73 -7.38 -10.90 -6.99
N LEU A 74 -6.73 -11.11 -5.84
CA LEU A 74 -5.85 -10.12 -5.21
C LEU A 74 -4.39 -10.48 -5.48
N ALA A 75 -3.57 -9.50 -5.86
CA ALA A 75 -2.13 -9.66 -5.97
C ALA A 75 -1.50 -9.80 -4.58
N GLU A 76 -0.54 -10.72 -4.46
CA GLU A 76 0.12 -11.02 -3.19
C GLU A 76 1.54 -10.43 -3.14
N TYR A 77 1.87 -9.83 -2.00
CA TYR A 77 3.18 -9.26 -1.68
C TYR A 77 3.64 -9.73 -0.30
N LYS A 78 4.96 -9.81 -0.09
CA LYS A 78 5.57 -10.01 1.22
C LYS A 78 6.31 -8.75 1.65
N ALA A 79 6.10 -8.35 2.88
CA ALA A 79 6.93 -7.35 3.55
C ALA A 79 7.62 -8.02 4.74
N TYR A 80 8.94 -8.16 4.70
CA TYR A 80 9.71 -8.78 5.77
C TYR A 80 9.89 -7.76 6.90
N THR A 81 9.21 -7.99 8.02
CA THR A 81 9.20 -7.03 9.13
C THR A 81 10.26 -7.33 10.17
N ASN A 82 10.62 -8.61 10.35
CA ASN A 82 11.54 -9.09 11.39
C ASN A 82 11.20 -8.56 12.80
N LEU A 83 9.92 -8.25 13.04
CA LEU A 83 9.44 -7.80 14.33
C LEU A 83 9.24 -8.99 15.26
N SER A 84 9.76 -8.88 16.47
CA SER A 84 9.78 -9.95 17.47
C SER A 84 8.51 -10.00 18.34
N ASP A 85 7.66 -8.99 18.26
CA ASP A 85 6.41 -8.87 19.01
C ASP A 85 5.18 -9.44 18.27
N MET A 86 5.41 -10.11 17.13
CA MET A 86 4.37 -10.69 16.30
C MET A 86 4.39 -12.22 16.31
N THR A 87 3.22 -12.84 16.25
CA THR A 87 3.06 -14.28 16.14
C THR A 87 2.44 -14.67 14.79
N SER A 88 2.75 -15.89 14.33
CA SER A 88 2.19 -16.37 13.05
C SER A 88 0.66 -16.46 13.12
N GLY A 89 -0.01 -15.72 12.25
CA GLY A 89 -1.47 -15.67 12.17
C GLY A 89 -2.06 -14.32 12.59
N ASP A 90 -1.24 -13.44 13.18
CA ASP A 90 -1.66 -12.08 13.52
C ASP A 90 -2.11 -11.30 12.28
N ARG A 91 -3.11 -10.44 12.48
CA ARG A 91 -3.60 -9.49 11.49
C ARG A 91 -3.29 -8.10 11.99
N VAL A 92 -2.58 -7.34 11.17
CA VAL A 92 -2.17 -5.98 11.51
C VAL A 92 -2.62 -5.04 10.41
N GLU A 93 -3.06 -3.86 10.81
CA GLU A 93 -3.39 -2.77 9.90
C GLU A 93 -2.10 -2.08 9.45
N VAL A 94 -1.97 -1.86 8.15
CA VAL A 94 -0.79 -1.23 7.56
C VAL A 94 -1.25 -0.23 6.50
N ASN A 95 -0.52 0.87 6.38
CA ASN A 95 -0.71 1.78 5.25
C ASN A 95 0.11 1.27 4.08
N VAL A 96 -0.45 1.35 2.88
CA VAL A 96 0.20 0.84 1.67
C VAL A 96 0.79 2.02 0.91
N GLU A 97 2.08 1.94 0.58
CA GLU A 97 2.76 2.94 -0.23
C GLU A 97 2.55 2.63 -1.72
N LEU A 98 1.76 3.47 -2.39
CA LEU A 98 1.49 3.35 -3.83
C LEU A 98 2.48 4.13 -4.70
N PHE A 99 3.02 5.22 -4.17
CA PHE A 99 3.86 6.14 -4.92
C PHE A 99 4.96 6.72 -4.03
N ASN A 100 6.20 6.62 -4.52
CA ASN A 100 7.36 7.28 -3.93
C ASN A 100 8.10 8.03 -5.04
N GLY A 101 8.09 9.36 -4.97
CA GLY A 101 8.74 10.21 -5.96
C GLY A 101 8.32 11.66 -5.87
N THR A 102 8.77 12.45 -6.83
CA THR A 102 8.48 13.89 -6.90
C THR A 102 7.18 14.15 -7.66
N GLY A 103 6.26 14.87 -7.04
CA GLY A 103 5.03 15.34 -7.65
C GLY A 103 4.32 16.36 -6.76
N ILE A 104 3.19 16.87 -7.23
CA ILE A 104 2.31 17.73 -6.43
C ILE A 104 1.13 16.88 -5.98
N LEU A 105 0.91 16.78 -4.68
CA LEU A 105 -0.27 16.13 -4.12
C LEU A 105 -1.46 17.09 -4.15
N LEU A 106 -2.55 16.65 -4.76
CA LEU A 106 -3.80 17.40 -4.86
C LEU A 106 -4.93 16.64 -4.17
N PRO A 107 -5.82 17.33 -3.43
CA PRO A 107 -7.04 16.71 -2.95
C PRO A 107 -7.99 16.41 -4.13
N PHE A 108 -8.84 15.39 -3.97
CA PHE A 108 -9.84 15.03 -4.99
C PHE A 108 -10.77 16.19 -5.35
N ASP A 109 -11.08 17.02 -4.36
CA ASP A 109 -11.97 18.19 -4.47
C ASP A 109 -11.36 19.36 -5.27
N ALA A 110 -10.13 19.23 -5.77
CA ALA A 110 -9.50 20.18 -6.68
C ALA A 110 -9.57 19.72 -8.16
N ILE A 111 -10.02 18.50 -8.43
CA ILE A 111 -9.89 17.85 -9.74
C ILE A 111 -11.24 17.77 -10.44
N ILE A 112 -11.26 18.20 -11.69
CA ILE A 112 -12.39 18.07 -12.60
C ILE A 112 -12.05 17.05 -13.67
N ASN A 113 -12.88 16.03 -13.81
CA ASN A 113 -12.79 15.07 -14.90
C ASN A 113 -13.81 15.42 -15.99
N ARG A 114 -13.35 15.66 -17.22
CA ARG A 114 -14.21 15.98 -18.36
C ARG A 114 -13.65 15.36 -19.63
N ASN A 115 -14.48 14.64 -20.38
CA ASN A 115 -14.12 14.03 -21.66
C ASN A 115 -12.86 13.14 -21.60
N GLY A 116 -12.69 12.39 -20.50
CA GLY A 116 -11.52 11.52 -20.30
C GLY A 116 -10.22 12.26 -19.94
N LYS A 117 -10.28 13.57 -19.71
CA LYS A 117 -9.15 14.40 -19.28
C LYS A 117 -9.40 14.96 -17.88
N SER A 118 -8.33 15.17 -17.13
CA SER A 118 -8.36 15.73 -15.77
C SER A 118 -7.82 17.15 -15.79
N TYR A 119 -8.46 18.04 -15.03
CA TYR A 119 -8.14 19.46 -14.97
C TYR A 119 -8.16 19.96 -13.53
N VAL A 120 -7.38 21.00 -13.26
CA VAL A 120 -7.53 21.83 -12.07
C VAL A 120 -7.88 23.26 -12.46
N LEU A 121 -8.55 23.97 -11.56
CA LEU A 121 -8.84 25.39 -11.75
C LEU A 121 -7.80 26.22 -11.00
N VAL A 122 -7.00 26.96 -11.76
CA VAL A 122 -6.01 27.90 -11.23
C VAL A 122 -6.64 29.28 -11.11
N ARG A 123 -6.52 29.89 -9.93
CA ARG A 123 -6.99 31.25 -9.72
C ARG A 123 -6.07 32.24 -10.43
N THR A 124 -6.68 33.11 -11.23
CA THR A 124 -6.07 34.27 -11.87
C THR A 124 -6.99 35.45 -11.57
N ASP A 125 -6.59 36.27 -10.60
CA ASP A 125 -7.38 37.38 -10.06
C ASP A 125 -8.77 36.92 -9.54
N ASN A 126 -9.83 37.37 -10.21
CA ASN A 126 -11.24 37.03 -9.91
C ASN A 126 -11.81 35.93 -10.82
N LYS A 127 -10.96 35.26 -11.60
CA LYS A 127 -11.35 34.19 -12.52
C LYS A 127 -10.58 32.91 -12.20
N ALA A 128 -11.15 31.79 -12.60
CA ALA A 128 -10.50 30.49 -12.53
C ALA A 128 -10.27 29.99 -13.96
N THR A 129 -9.04 29.57 -14.26
CA THR A 129 -8.67 29.03 -15.58
C THR A 129 -8.38 27.55 -15.45
N ALA A 130 -8.96 26.74 -16.34
CA ALA A 130 -8.72 25.31 -16.35
C ALA A 130 -7.35 24.99 -16.93
N GLN A 131 -6.55 24.21 -16.20
CA GLN A 131 -5.28 23.68 -16.66
C GLN A 131 -5.34 22.16 -16.61
N GLU A 132 -5.00 21.51 -17.72
CA GLU A 132 -4.97 20.05 -17.83
C GLU A 132 -3.84 19.49 -16.95
N ILE A 133 -4.12 18.38 -16.26
CA ILE A 133 -3.18 17.71 -15.35
C ILE A 133 -2.89 16.28 -15.78
N ASN A 134 -1.69 15.83 -15.46
CA ASN A 134 -1.21 14.48 -15.69
C ASN A 134 -1.06 13.79 -14.34
N ILE A 135 -1.99 12.89 -14.06
CA ILE A 135 -2.02 12.07 -12.84
C ILE A 135 -0.90 11.04 -12.94
N LEU A 136 -0.05 10.99 -11.91
CA LEU A 136 0.98 9.97 -11.72
C LEU A 136 0.43 8.78 -10.95
N GLU A 137 -0.25 9.04 -9.84
CA GLU A 137 -0.85 8.00 -9.00
C GLU A 137 -2.03 8.57 -8.19
N SER A 138 -2.94 7.70 -7.75
CA SER A 138 -4.06 8.05 -6.88
C SER A 138 -4.06 7.16 -5.64
N GLY A 139 -4.18 7.76 -4.46
CA GLY A 139 -4.27 7.07 -3.18
C GLY A 139 -5.36 7.66 -2.30
N GLU A 140 -5.46 7.18 -1.06
CA GLU A 140 -6.48 7.65 -0.10
C GLU A 140 -6.35 9.16 0.20
N GLN A 141 -5.11 9.66 0.27
CA GLN A 141 -4.81 11.05 0.60
C GLN A 141 -5.12 12.03 -0.53
N GLY A 142 -5.31 11.53 -1.76
CA GLY A 142 -5.50 12.35 -2.94
C GLY A 142 -4.75 11.81 -4.16
N VAL A 143 -4.43 12.73 -5.07
CA VAL A 143 -3.87 12.42 -6.38
C VAL A 143 -2.54 13.14 -6.54
N VAL A 144 -1.51 12.39 -6.94
CA VAL A 144 -0.19 12.97 -7.24
C VAL A 144 -0.13 13.30 -8.73
N ILE A 145 0.28 14.51 -9.07
CA ILE A 145 0.42 14.98 -10.46
C ILE A 145 1.85 15.35 -10.81
N LYS A 146 2.18 15.26 -12.11
CA LYS A 146 3.51 15.59 -12.65
C LYS A 146 3.75 17.08 -12.90
N ASN A 147 2.68 17.88 -13.03
CA ASN A 147 2.73 19.23 -13.59
C ASN A 147 3.39 20.23 -12.63
N THR A 148 4.72 20.36 -12.72
CA THR A 148 5.52 21.26 -11.86
C THR A 148 5.17 22.75 -12.03
N ASN A 149 4.60 23.14 -13.16
CA ASN A 149 4.14 24.50 -13.44
C ASN A 149 2.96 24.96 -12.56
N LEU A 150 2.35 24.06 -11.79
CA LEU A 150 1.30 24.38 -10.82
C LEU A 150 1.85 24.66 -9.42
N ALA A 151 3.13 24.40 -9.16
CA ALA A 151 3.74 24.67 -7.86
C ALA A 151 3.67 26.17 -7.53
N GLY A 152 3.20 26.50 -6.32
CA GLY A 152 3.05 27.87 -5.83
C GLY A 152 1.86 28.65 -6.41
N LYS A 153 1.02 28.03 -7.25
CA LYS A 153 -0.21 28.66 -7.74
C LYS A 153 -1.38 28.35 -6.82
N GLU A 154 -2.28 29.31 -6.66
CA GLU A 154 -3.54 29.10 -5.95
C GLU A 154 -4.50 28.29 -6.83
N ILE A 155 -4.97 27.16 -6.29
CA ILE A 155 -5.96 26.29 -6.94
C ILE A 155 -7.29 26.37 -6.20
N VAL A 156 -8.38 26.19 -6.93
CA VAL A 156 -9.72 26.17 -6.35
C VAL A 156 -10.04 24.77 -5.84
N ILE A 157 -10.35 24.67 -4.55
CA ILE A 157 -10.89 23.46 -3.92
C ILE A 157 -12.38 23.71 -3.67
N ALA A 158 -13.24 22.90 -4.28
CA ALA A 158 -14.68 23.03 -4.11
C ALA A 158 -15.41 21.75 -4.53
N LYS A 159 -16.69 21.65 -4.16
CA LYS A 159 -17.56 20.59 -4.68
C LYS A 159 -17.63 20.62 -6.20
N GLN A 160 -17.81 19.46 -6.84
CA GLN A 160 -17.79 19.32 -8.30
C GLN A 160 -18.78 20.25 -9.02
N ASP A 161 -19.96 20.50 -8.45
CA ASP A 161 -20.95 21.39 -9.04
C ASP A 161 -20.48 22.85 -9.09
N ILE A 162 -19.72 23.30 -8.08
CA ILE A 162 -19.10 24.63 -8.05
C ILE A 162 -17.98 24.71 -9.09
N LEU A 163 -17.12 23.69 -9.14
CA LEU A 163 -16.04 23.61 -10.11
C LEU A 163 -16.56 23.66 -11.56
N LEU A 164 -17.67 22.97 -11.85
CA LEU A 164 -18.32 23.00 -13.17
C LEU A 164 -18.91 24.39 -13.50
N LYS A 165 -19.49 25.08 -12.51
CA LYS A 165 -19.99 26.46 -12.71
C LYS A 165 -18.85 27.43 -13.02
N LEU A 166 -17.73 27.33 -12.30
CA LEU A 166 -16.55 28.15 -12.53
C LEU A 166 -15.95 27.88 -13.92
N LEU A 167 -15.93 26.62 -14.35
CA LEU A 167 -15.54 26.24 -15.71
C LEU A 167 -16.46 26.85 -16.78
N GLY A 168 -17.75 27.03 -16.45
CA GLY A 168 -18.75 27.71 -17.29
C GLY A 168 -18.62 29.24 -17.34
N GLY A 169 -17.61 29.84 -16.68
CA GLY A 169 -17.33 31.26 -16.73
C GLY A 169 -17.96 32.10 -15.60
N VAL A 170 -18.50 31.46 -14.56
CA VAL A 170 -19.01 32.17 -13.37
C VAL A 170 -17.85 32.80 -12.60
N SER A 171 -18.04 34.02 -12.10
CA SER A 171 -17.02 34.76 -11.33
C SER A 171 -16.74 34.10 -9.97
N LEU A 172 -15.48 34.08 -9.56
CA LEU A 172 -15.05 33.50 -8.29
C LEU A 172 -15.53 34.37 -7.12
N LYS A 173 -16.23 33.79 -6.15
CA LYS A 173 -16.46 34.40 -4.83
C LYS A 173 -15.81 33.50 -3.79
N VAL A 174 -14.69 33.95 -3.22
CA VAL A 174 -14.01 33.26 -2.13
C VAL A 174 -14.89 33.40 -0.89
N LYS A 175 -15.17 32.28 -0.22
CA LYS A 175 -15.74 32.30 1.12
C LYS A 175 -14.54 32.32 2.06
N GLU A 176 -14.29 33.46 2.72
CA GLU A 176 -13.36 33.49 3.85
C GLU A 176 -14.03 32.74 5.01
N ASP A 177 -13.27 31.84 5.65
CA ASP A 177 -13.69 31.13 6.86
C ASP A 177 -13.77 32.06 8.07
#